data_AF-A0AA84ZWJ7-F1
#
_entry.id   AF-A0AA84ZWJ7-F1
#
_cell.length_a   1.000
_cell.length_b   1.000
_cell.length_c   1.000
_cell.angle_alpha   90.00
_cell.angle_beta   90.00
_cell.angle_gamma   90.00
#
_symmetry.space_group_name_H-M   'P 1'
#
loop_
_entity.id
_entity.type
_entity.pdbx_description
1 polymer ?
#
loop_
_entity_poly.entity_id
_entity_poly.type
_entity_poly.pdbx_seq_one_letter_code
_entity_poly.pdbx_strand_id
1 'polypeptide(L)'
;MSAKKPTNCIDEVKENFRWTIEKHHKYSSISESTENQVREMFKQLKTTFISSLSSKSWSSEDEKQKSINLVCPILTDQLNTSPFVF
;
A
#
# COMPACT_ATOMS: atom_id res chain seq x y z
N MET A 1 -22.19 1.83 21.86
CA MET A 1 -21.85 3.07 21.12
C MET A 1 -22.84 3.18 19.98
N SER A 2 -23.75 4.16 19.99
CA SER A 2 -24.77 4.31 18.94
C SER A 2 -24.13 4.77 17.63
N ALA A 3 -24.44 4.08 16.53
CA ALA A 3 -24.01 4.48 15.20
C ALA A 3 -24.49 5.91 14.90
N LYS A 4 -23.57 6.79 14.50
CA LYS A 4 -23.92 8.17 14.11
C LYS A 4 -24.78 8.10 12.86
N LYS A 5 -25.96 8.73 12.91
CA LYS A 5 -26.84 8.85 11.75
C LYS A 5 -26.11 9.64 10.64
N PRO A 6 -26.07 9.16 9.38
CA PRO A 6 -25.43 9.89 8.29
C PRO A 6 -26.04 11.28 8.14
N THR A 7 -25.20 12.29 7.93
CA THR A 7 -25.61 13.71 7.99
C THR A 7 -26.11 14.23 6.64
N ASN A 8 -25.85 13.50 5.55
CA ASN A 8 -26.33 13.79 4.20
C ASN A 8 -26.41 12.51 3.35
N CYS A 9 -27.04 12.61 2.18
CA CYS A 9 -27.26 11.50 1.26
C CYS A 9 -25.94 10.88 0.73
N ILE A 10 -24.88 11.70 0.54
CA ILE A 10 -23.58 11.20 0.08
C ILE A 10 -22.94 10.31 1.14
N ASP A 11 -23.03 10.68 2.41
CA ASP A 11 -22.47 9.90 3.51
C ASP A 11 -23.24 8.59 3.69
N GLU A 12 -24.57 8.60 3.57
CA GLU A 12 -25.38 7.38 3.59
C GLU A 12 -25.02 6.42 2.44
N VAL A 13 -24.83 6.96 1.23
CA VAL A 13 -24.42 6.17 0.06
C VAL A 13 -22.99 5.64 0.22
N LYS A 14 -22.07 6.44 0.77
CA LYS A 14 -20.70 6.01 1.08
C LYS A 14 -20.63 4.93 2.15
N GLU A 15 -21.47 4.99 3.18
CA GLU A 15 -21.51 3.99 4.24
C GLU A 15 -22.09 2.66 3.75
N ASN A 16 -23.22 2.70 3.03
CA ASN A 16 -23.93 1.50 2.59
C ASN A 16 -23.32 0.84 1.34
N PHE A 17 -22.68 1.60 0.46
CA PHE A 17 -22.16 1.11 -0.82
C PHE A 17 -20.65 1.33 -0.96
N ARG A 18 -19.93 1.48 0.16
CA ARG A 18 -18.50 1.79 0.22
C ARG A 18 -17.67 0.97 -0.77
N TRP A 19 -17.84 -0.35 -0.75
CA TRP A 19 -17.07 -1.27 -1.59
C TRP A 19 -17.30 -1.00 -3.08
N THR A 20 -18.55 -0.80 -3.50
CA THR A 20 -18.92 -0.54 -4.90
C THR A 20 -18.38 0.80 -5.38
N ILE A 21 -18.49 1.83 -4.54
CA ILE A 21 -18.01 3.19 -4.86
C ILE A 21 -16.49 3.19 -4.90
N GLU A 22 -15.81 2.65 -3.89
CA GLU A 22 -14.35 2.59 -3.88
C GLU A 22 -13.82 1.77 -5.05
N LYS A 23 -14.47 0.65 -5.40
CA LYS A 23 -14.11 -0.16 -6.57
C LYS A 23 -14.23 0.68 -7.85
N HIS A 24 -15.40 1.25 -8.15
CA HIS A 24 -15.61 2.04 -9.37
C HIS A 24 -14.79 3.34 -9.44
N HIS A 25 -14.63 4.06 -8.32
CA HIS A 25 -13.83 5.29 -8.24
C HIS A 25 -12.35 5.02 -8.48
N LYS A 26 -11.83 3.89 -7.96
CA LYS A 26 -10.46 3.46 -8.22
C LYS A 26 -10.22 3.14 -9.70
N TYR A 27 -11.19 2.52 -10.39
CA TYR A 27 -11.10 2.22 -11.83
C TYR A 27 -11.27 3.45 -12.75
N SER A 28 -11.92 4.53 -12.30
CA SER A 28 -12.21 5.68 -13.17
C SER A 28 -11.28 6.87 -13.01
N SER A 29 -10.64 7.03 -11.85
CA SER A 29 -9.99 8.30 -11.47
C SER A 29 -8.48 8.21 -11.25
N ILE A 30 -7.92 7.01 -11.13
CA ILE A 30 -6.48 6.81 -10.97
C ILE A 30 -5.90 6.42 -12.32
N SER A 31 -4.98 7.23 -12.84
CA SER A 31 -4.30 6.90 -14.09
C SER A 31 -3.30 5.77 -13.88
N GLU A 32 -3.10 4.94 -14.90
CA GLU A 32 -2.05 3.92 -14.94
C GLU A 32 -0.66 4.55 -14.67
N SER A 33 -0.43 5.78 -15.12
CA SER A 33 0.81 6.51 -14.84
C SER A 33 1.03 6.76 -13.35
N THR A 34 -0.01 7.21 -12.64
CA THR A 34 0.04 7.41 -11.18
C THR A 34 0.29 6.09 -10.45
N GLU A 35 -0.33 5.00 -10.91
CA GLU A 35 -0.10 3.66 -10.36
C GLU A 35 1.37 3.25 -10.53
N ASN A 36 1.90 3.39 -11.75
CA ASN A 36 3.30 3.05 -12.06
C ASN A 36 4.29 3.89 -11.24
N GLN A 37 4.03 5.17 -11.03
CA GLN A 37 4.86 6.04 -10.18
C GLN A 37 4.91 5.53 -8.74
N VAL A 38 3.77 5.21 -8.14
CA VAL A 38 3.71 4.68 -6.77
C VAL A 38 4.45 3.35 -6.68
N ARG A 39 4.28 2.45 -7.67
CA ARG A 39 5.02 1.18 -7.73
C ARG A 39 6.54 1.40 -7.75
N GLU A 40 7.03 2.33 -8.55
CA GLU A 40 8.45 2.67 -8.60
C GLU A 40 8.96 3.28 -7.28
N MET A 41 8.17 4.12 -6.61
CA MET A 41 8.51 4.63 -5.28
C MET A 41 8.69 3.50 -4.26
N PHE A 42 7.81 2.50 -4.24
CA PHE A 42 7.94 1.35 -3.35
C PHE A 42 9.17 0.49 -3.67
N LYS A 43 9.50 0.31 -4.96
CA LYS A 43 10.75 -0.37 -5.36
C LYS A 43 11.98 0.39 -4.88
N GLN A 44 12.01 1.72 -5.04
CA GLN A 44 13.12 2.56 -4.57
C GLN A 44 13.25 2.52 -3.04
N LEU A 45 12.13 2.55 -2.32
CA LEU A 45 12.11 2.44 -0.86
C LEU A 45 12.68 1.10 -0.38
N LYS A 46 12.31 -0.01 -1.04
CA LYS A 46 12.86 -1.34 -0.78
C LYS A 46 14.38 -1.35 -0.98
N THR A 47 14.86 -0.85 -2.11
CA THR A 47 16.31 -0.80 -2.40
C THR A 47 17.06 0.04 -1.38
N THR A 48 16.53 1.21 -1.02
CA THR A 48 17.15 2.13 -0.06
C THR A 48 17.22 1.51 1.34
N PHE A 49 16.14 0.84 1.76
CA PHE A 49 16.08 0.13 3.04
C PHE A 49 17.13 -0.97 3.13
N ILE A 50 17.21 -1.83 2.11
CA ILE A 50 18.19 -2.92 2.05
C ILE A 50 19.61 -2.35 2.11
N SER A 51 19.92 -1.36 1.26
CA SER A 51 21.25 -0.73 1.23
C SER A 51 21.64 -0.13 2.58
N SER A 52 20.70 0.57 3.24
CA SER A 52 20.92 1.20 4.55
C SER A 52 21.11 0.18 5.68
N LEU A 53 20.46 -0.98 5.60
CA LEU A 53 20.67 -2.06 6.57
C LEU A 53 22.01 -2.77 6.33
N SER A 54 22.31 -3.11 5.08
CA SER A 54 23.56 -3.78 4.70
C SER A 54 24.78 -2.96 5.13
N SER A 55 24.72 -1.62 4.99
CA SER A 55 25.82 -0.72 5.34
C SER A 55 26.02 -0.47 6.84
N LYS A 56 25.13 -0.96 7.72
CA LYS A 56 25.29 -0.75 9.17
C LYS A 56 26.35 -1.67 9.76
N SER A 57 27.32 -1.08 10.45
CA SER A 57 28.40 -1.82 11.14
C SER A 57 28.02 -2.33 12.54
N TRP A 58 26.91 -1.85 13.11
CA TRP A 58 26.50 -2.14 14.49
C TRP A 58 25.58 -3.35 14.66
N SER A 59 25.15 -3.99 13.57
CA SER A 59 24.27 -5.16 13.59
C SER A 59 24.94 -6.33 12.88
N SER A 60 24.65 -7.55 13.34
CA SER A 60 25.18 -8.76 12.70
C SER A 60 24.52 -8.99 11.34
N GLU A 61 25.18 -9.76 10.48
CA GLU A 61 24.63 -10.06 9.16
C GLU A 61 23.32 -10.86 9.25
N ASP A 62 23.20 -11.74 10.25
CA ASP A 62 21.98 -12.51 10.52
C ASP A 62 20.79 -11.61 10.92
N GLU A 63 21.03 -10.60 11.75
CA GLU A 63 19.99 -9.63 12.15
C GLU A 63 19.55 -8.73 10.99
N LYS A 64 20.51 -8.31 10.15
CA LYS A 64 20.20 -7.57 8.92
C LYS A 64 19.34 -8.41 7.99
N GLN A 65 19.72 -9.68 7.76
CA GLN A 65 18.97 -10.57 6.89
C GLN A 65 17.56 -10.86 7.43
N LYS A 66 17.42 -11.06 8.74
CA LYS A 66 16.11 -11.22 9.40
C LYS A 66 15.23 -9.98 9.21
N SER A 67 15.80 -8.79 9.34
CA SER A 67 15.08 -7.52 9.15
C SER A 67 14.66 -7.32 7.68
N ILE A 68 15.54 -7.64 6.73
CA ILE A 68 15.25 -7.63 5.29
C ILE A 68 14.12 -8.61 4.97
N ASN A 69 14.19 -9.84 5.48
CA ASN A 69 13.18 -10.87 5.25
C ASN A 69 11.82 -10.54 5.87
N LEU A 70 11.76 -9.69 6.90
CA LEU A 70 10.50 -9.21 7.47
C LEU A 70 9.85 -8.14 6.60
N VAL A 71 10.63 -7.17 6.11
CA VAL A 71 10.11 -5.96 5.45
C VAL A 71 9.92 -6.16 3.94
N CYS A 72 10.79 -6.94 3.29
CA CYS A 72 10.72 -7.16 1.83
C CYS A 72 9.41 -7.80 1.37
N PRO A 73 8.84 -8.82 2.06
CA PRO A 73 7.54 -9.37 1.70
C PRO A 73 6.43 -8.34 1.81
N ILE A 74 6.42 -7.52 2.86
CA ILE A 74 5.43 -6.44 3.02
C ILE A 74 5.49 -5.47 1.84
N LEU A 75 6.69 -5.03 1.46
CA LEU A 75 6.88 -4.13 0.32
C LEU A 75 6.54 -4.81 -1.02
N THR A 76 6.68 -6.13 -1.12
CA THR A 76 6.40 -6.90 -2.35
C THR A 76 4.92 -7.25 -2.46
N ASP A 77 4.24 -7.55 -1.35
CA ASP A 77 2.81 -7.79 -1.29
C ASP A 77 2.04 -6.52 -1.59
N GLN A 78 2.48 -5.35 -1.11
CA GLN A 78 1.88 -4.05 -1.50
C GLN A 78 2.06 -3.74 -3.00
N LEU A 79 3.09 -4.30 -3.65
CA LEU A 79 3.26 -4.23 -5.11
C LEU A 79 2.38 -5.28 -5.83
N ASN A 80 2.18 -6.46 -5.28
CA ASN A 80 1.49 -7.56 -5.97
C ASN A 80 0.00 -7.67 -5.67
N THR A 81 -0.48 -7.13 -4.54
CA THR A 81 -1.91 -6.98 -4.23
C THR A 81 -2.48 -5.77 -4.94
N SER A 82 -2.46 -5.81 -6.27
CA SER A 82 -3.36 -4.98 -7.07
C SER A 82 -4.72 -5.68 -7.13
N PRO A 83 -5.81 -5.09 -6.60
CA PRO A 83 -7.16 -5.61 -6.85
C PRO A 83 -7.66 -5.25 -8.27
N PHE A 84 -6.81 -4.70 -9.13
CA PHE A 84 -7.19 -4.12 -10.42
C PHE A 84 -6.88 -5.10 -11.55
N VAL A 85 -7.81 -6.02 -11.77
CA VAL A 85 -7.93 -6.74 -13.04
C VAL A 85 -8.69 -5.79 -13.98
N PHE A 86 -8.05 -5.37 -15.07
CA PHE A 86 -8.72 -4.67 -16.18
C PHE A 86 -9.77 -5.56 -16.83
#